data_AF-A0AAV8XA44-F1
#
_entry.id   AF-A0AAV8XA44-F1
#
_cell.length_a   1.000
_cell.length_b   1.000
_cell.length_c   1.000
_cell.angle_alpha   90.00
_cell.angle_beta   90.00
_cell.angle_gamma   90.00
#
_symmetry.space_group_name_H-M   'P 1'
#
loop_
_entity.id
_entity.type
_entity.pdbx_description
1 polymer ?
#
loop_
_entity_poly.entity_id
_entity_poly.type
_entity_poly.pdbx_seq_one_letter_code
_entity_poly.pdbx_strand_id
1 'polypeptide(L)'
;MTAVFVPTRRNEKNELTRHMLTHKDASEVTTYDCSFCSYKAKRKGDLTTHMLIHKDASEVKTYDCSFCSYKAKEKGYLTTHMLIHKDASDITTYNCSFCPYKAKQKCHLTSHMLIHKDASELMTYQCTLCAYKAKRKSNFTSHMLIHKDASEIIIFRCAHCSFKTKWKKSLRRHVRIHKDAS
;
A
#
# COMPACT_ATOMS: atom_id res chain seq x y z
N MET A 1 -18.70 -29.22 -27.37
CA MET A 1 -19.06 -29.10 -25.94
C MET A 1 -18.72 -27.69 -25.48
N THR A 2 -19.64 -26.76 -25.70
CA THR A 2 -19.50 -25.34 -25.40
C THR A 2 -19.76 -25.12 -23.91
N ALA A 3 -18.72 -24.75 -23.17
CA ALA A 3 -18.84 -24.37 -21.76
C ALA A 3 -19.60 -23.04 -21.66
N VAL A 4 -20.82 -23.09 -21.14
CA VAL A 4 -21.63 -21.91 -20.84
C VAL A 4 -21.15 -21.31 -19.53
N PHE A 5 -20.55 -20.13 -19.59
CA PHE A 5 -20.23 -19.32 -18.42
C PHE A 5 -21.54 -18.70 -17.90
N VAL A 6 -22.01 -19.15 -16.73
CA VAL A 6 -23.16 -18.58 -16.04
C VAL A 6 -22.67 -17.44 -15.13
N PRO A 7 -22.97 -16.15 -15.38
CA PRO A 7 -22.49 -15.05 -14.54
C PRO A 7 -23.29 -14.98 -13.24
N THR A 8 -22.61 -15.03 -12.10
CA THR A 8 -23.19 -14.78 -10.77
C THR A 8 -23.53 -13.29 -10.59
N ARG A 9 -24.66 -12.85 -11.16
CA ARG A 9 -25.12 -11.43 -11.24
C ARG A 9 -25.21 -10.66 -9.92
N ARG A 10 -25.19 -11.31 -8.75
CA ARG A 10 -25.39 -10.63 -7.45
C ARG A 10 -24.10 -10.05 -6.86
N ASN A 11 -22.93 -10.60 -7.19
CA ASN A 11 -21.66 -10.21 -6.56
C ASN A 11 -21.00 -9.00 -7.27
N GLU A 12 -21.14 -8.92 -8.59
CA GLU A 12 -20.54 -7.84 -9.40
C GLU A 12 -21.15 -6.46 -9.10
N LYS A 13 -22.46 -6.41 -8.79
CA LYS A 13 -23.13 -5.16 -8.46
C LYS A 13 -22.60 -4.55 -7.16
N ASN A 14 -22.40 -5.35 -6.13
CA ASN A 14 -21.82 -4.91 -4.85
C ASN A 14 -20.36 -4.47 -5.00
N GLU A 15 -19.59 -5.20 -5.81
CA GLU A 15 -18.20 -4.87 -6.12
C GLU A 15 -18.09 -3.55 -6.89
N LEU A 16 -18.98 -3.33 -7.87
CA LEU A 16 -19.06 -2.09 -8.62
C LEU A 16 -19.49 -0.93 -7.71
N THR A 17 -20.55 -1.09 -6.91
CA THR A 17 -20.97 -0.05 -5.94
C THR A 17 -19.83 0.32 -4.99
N ARG A 18 -19.09 -0.67 -4.49
CA ARG A 18 -17.91 -0.46 -3.65
C ARG A 18 -16.77 0.24 -4.39
N HIS A 19 -16.55 -0.10 -5.65
CA HIS A 19 -15.57 0.57 -6.51
C HIS A 19 -15.96 2.04 -6.75
N MET A 20 -17.24 2.34 -6.98
CA MET A 20 -17.69 3.71 -7.21
C MET A 20 -17.45 4.64 -6.02
N LEU A 21 -17.39 4.12 -4.78
CA LEU A 21 -17.01 4.90 -3.59
C LEU A 21 -15.55 5.41 -3.63
N THR A 22 -14.71 4.91 -4.54
CA THR A 22 -13.34 5.43 -4.71
C THR A 22 -13.27 6.68 -5.59
N HIS A 23 -14.30 6.93 -6.41
CA HIS A 23 -14.35 8.07 -7.35
C HIS A 23 -15.18 9.25 -6.85
N LYS A 24 -16.04 9.05 -5.84
CA LYS A 24 -16.82 10.12 -5.22
C LYS A 24 -15.95 11.04 -4.35
N ASP A 25 -16.36 12.30 -4.25
CA ASP A 25 -15.75 13.26 -3.34
C ASP A 25 -15.80 12.74 -1.90
N ALA A 26 -14.74 13.02 -1.12
CA ALA A 26 -14.67 12.60 0.27
C ALA A 26 -15.79 13.20 1.14
N SER A 27 -16.37 14.34 0.76
CA SER A 27 -17.52 14.96 1.43
C SER A 27 -18.85 14.24 1.17
N GLU A 28 -18.97 13.50 0.07
CA GLU A 28 -20.20 12.81 -0.34
C GLU A 28 -20.22 11.31 0.01
N VAL A 29 -19.11 10.80 0.53
CA VAL A 29 -18.99 9.39 0.94
C VAL A 29 -19.25 9.29 2.43
N THR A 30 -20.33 8.61 2.82
CA THR A 30 -20.55 8.23 4.21
C THR A 30 -19.36 7.41 4.71
N THR A 31 -18.64 7.92 5.71
CA THR A 31 -17.49 7.25 6.32
C THR A 31 -17.86 6.60 7.65
N TYR A 32 -17.07 5.61 8.02
CA TYR A 32 -17.03 5.03 9.35
C TYR A 32 -15.89 5.70 10.11
N ASP A 33 -16.24 6.52 11.09
CA ASP A 33 -15.28 7.33 11.85
C ASP A 33 -14.71 6.54 13.02
N CYS A 34 -13.41 6.71 13.27
CA CYS A 34 -12.77 6.16 14.46
C CYS A 34 -13.10 7.02 15.68
N SER A 35 -13.47 6.39 16.79
CA SER A 35 -13.77 7.06 18.06
C SER A 35 -12.52 7.58 18.80
N PHE A 36 -11.32 7.11 18.43
CA PHE A 36 -10.07 7.41 19.16
C PHE A 36 -9.11 8.33 18.39
N CYS A 37 -9.33 8.56 17.10
CA CYS A 37 -8.49 9.45 16.29
C CYS A 37 -9.25 9.98 15.07
N SER A 38 -8.61 10.87 14.31
CA SER A 38 -9.20 11.49 13.11
C SER A 38 -9.32 10.56 11.89
N TYR A 39 -9.06 9.25 12.04
CA TYR A 39 -9.15 8.29 10.95
C TYR A 39 -10.61 8.05 10.53
N LYS A 40 -10.84 8.04 9.21
CA LYS A 40 -12.13 7.76 8.59
C LYS A 40 -11.98 6.63 7.58
N ALA A 41 -12.83 5.62 7.67
CA ALA A 41 -12.81 4.45 6.79
C ALA A 41 -13.98 4.49 5.81
N LYS A 42 -13.75 4.13 4.54
CA LYS A 42 -14.83 4.02 3.54
C LYS A 42 -15.67 2.75 3.69
N ARG A 43 -15.15 1.75 4.43
CA ARG A 43 -15.82 0.47 4.68
C ARG A 43 -15.74 0.12 6.15
N LYS A 44 -16.80 -0.51 6.67
CA LYS A 44 -16.86 -0.99 8.06
C LYS A 44 -15.71 -1.94 8.41
N GLY A 45 -15.35 -2.83 7.48
CA GLY A 45 -14.21 -3.73 7.64
C GLY A 45 -12.88 -2.99 7.82
N ASP A 46 -12.65 -1.92 7.05
CA ASP A 46 -11.45 -1.10 7.15
C ASP A 46 -11.36 -0.39 8.52
N LEU A 47 -12.49 0.11 9.04
CA LEU A 47 -12.54 0.65 10.40
C LEU A 47 -12.25 -0.44 11.43
N THR A 48 -12.84 -1.63 11.27
CA THR A 48 -12.64 -2.75 12.21
C THR A 48 -11.17 -3.15 12.29
N THR A 49 -10.46 -3.27 11.16
CA THR A 49 -9.01 -3.49 11.15
C THR A 49 -8.28 -2.30 11.78
N HIS A 50 -8.66 -1.07 11.44
CA HIS A 50 -8.04 0.12 12.00
C HIS A 50 -8.10 0.14 13.54
N MET A 51 -9.23 -0.25 14.14
CA MET A 51 -9.36 -0.29 15.60
C MET A 51 -8.31 -1.18 16.29
N LEU A 52 -7.70 -2.12 15.58
CA LEU A 52 -6.59 -2.94 16.08
C LEU A 52 -5.28 -2.15 16.31
N ILE A 53 -5.22 -0.85 16.02
CA ILE A 53 -4.08 0.01 16.40
C ILE A 53 -4.28 0.65 17.78
N HIS A 54 -5.52 0.75 18.25
CA HIS A 54 -5.87 1.37 19.54
C HIS A 54 -5.97 0.35 20.67
N LYS A 55 -5.90 -0.94 20.33
CA LYS A 55 -5.85 -2.04 21.29
C LYS A 55 -4.41 -2.32 21.72
N ASP A 56 -4.25 -2.85 22.93
CA ASP A 56 -2.98 -3.38 23.37
C ASP A 56 -2.51 -4.52 22.46
N ALA A 57 -1.21 -4.59 22.19
CA ALA A 57 -0.64 -5.55 21.26
C ALA A 57 -0.87 -7.02 21.70
N SER A 58 -1.03 -7.28 23.01
CA SER A 58 -1.34 -8.61 23.55
C SER A 58 -2.79 -9.06 23.27
N GLU A 59 -3.71 -8.11 23.09
CA GLU A 59 -5.13 -8.37 22.84
C GLU A 59 -5.47 -8.47 21.34
N VAL A 60 -4.53 -8.05 20.48
CA VAL A 60 -4.73 -8.08 19.03
C VAL A 60 -4.50 -9.51 18.54
N LYS A 61 -5.60 -10.19 18.18
CA LYS A 61 -5.50 -11.46 17.44
C LYS A 61 -4.75 -11.24 16.13
N THR A 62 -3.61 -11.90 15.99
CA THR A 62 -2.80 -11.91 14.76
C THR A 62 -2.93 -13.23 14.01
N TYR A 63 -2.54 -13.19 12.74
CA TYR A 63 -2.31 -14.35 11.90
C TYR A 63 -0.80 -14.55 11.81
N ASP A 64 -0.33 -15.62 12.44
CA ASP A 64 1.09 -15.89 12.65
C ASP A 64 1.66 -16.71 11.49
N CYS A 65 2.86 -16.37 11.05
CA CYS A 65 3.60 -17.19 10.11
C CYS A 65 4.17 -18.42 10.81
N SER A 66 4.00 -19.59 10.22
CA SER A 66 4.56 -20.85 10.72
C SER A 66 6.07 -20.99 10.50
N PHE A 67 6.67 -20.15 9.64
CA PHE A 67 8.08 -20.26 9.24
C PHE A 67 8.98 -19.16 9.80
N CYS A 68 8.42 -18.06 10.33
CA CYS A 68 9.20 -16.97 10.90
C CYS A 68 8.39 -16.16 11.92
N SER A 69 9.01 -15.17 12.55
CA SER A 69 8.37 -14.33 13.57
C SER A 69 7.35 -13.30 13.02
N TYR A 70 7.02 -13.35 11.74
CA TYR A 70 6.07 -12.42 11.12
C TYR A 70 4.64 -12.68 11.59
N LYS A 71 3.96 -11.59 11.99
CA LYS A 71 2.55 -11.57 12.39
C LYS A 71 1.77 -10.58 11.54
N ALA A 72 0.64 -11.00 10.98
CA ALA A 72 -0.25 -10.15 10.20
C ALA A 72 -1.53 -9.81 10.97
N LYS A 73 -2.03 -8.58 10.81
CA LYS A 73 -3.34 -8.19 11.36
C LYS A 73 -4.52 -8.72 10.54
N GLU A 74 -4.28 -9.09 9.28
CA GLU A 74 -5.29 -9.66 8.40
C GLU A 74 -4.76 -10.92 7.69
N LYS A 75 -5.67 -11.88 7.46
CA LYS A 75 -5.35 -13.13 6.79
C LYS A 75 -4.74 -12.93 5.39
N GLY A 76 -5.25 -11.96 4.63
CA GLY A 76 -4.73 -11.66 3.28
C GLY A 76 -3.27 -11.23 3.26
N TYR A 77 -2.82 -10.51 4.30
CA TYR A 77 -1.41 -10.16 4.45
C TYR A 77 -0.55 -11.36 4.80
N LEU A 78 -1.04 -12.27 5.65
CA LEU A 78 -0.34 -13.54 5.91
C LEU A 78 -0.24 -14.36 4.63
N THR A 79 -1.34 -14.59 3.91
CA THR A 79 -1.34 -15.33 2.63
C THR A 79 -0.30 -14.77 1.66
N THR A 80 -0.25 -13.45 1.52
CA THR A 80 0.72 -12.78 0.66
C THR A 80 2.15 -12.92 1.18
N HIS A 81 2.35 -12.84 2.49
CA HIS A 81 3.64 -13.04 3.13
C HIS A 81 4.16 -14.47 2.89
N MET A 82 3.30 -15.50 2.95
CA MET A 82 3.71 -16.89 2.73
C MET A 82 4.38 -17.12 1.36
N LEU A 83 4.18 -16.23 0.38
CA LEU A 83 4.87 -16.27 -0.92
C LEU A 83 6.38 -16.03 -0.84
N ILE A 84 6.93 -15.63 0.32
CA ILE A 84 8.38 -15.53 0.53
C ILE A 84 9.00 -16.86 0.97
N HIS A 85 8.19 -17.75 1.56
CA HIS A 85 8.63 -19.06 2.07
C HIS A 85 8.44 -20.18 1.05
N LYS A 86 7.79 -19.88 -0.09
CA LYS A 86 7.63 -20.81 -1.20
C LYS A 86 8.83 -20.74 -2.14
N ASP A 87 9.16 -21.89 -2.71
CA ASP A 87 10.07 -21.96 -3.85
C ASP A 87 9.52 -21.19 -5.05
N ALA A 88 10.42 -20.62 -5.84
CA ALA A 88 10.04 -19.77 -6.98
C ALA A 88 9.20 -20.52 -8.03
N SER A 89 9.36 -21.85 -8.15
CA SER A 89 8.57 -22.73 -9.00
C SER A 89 7.10 -22.83 -8.57
N ASP A 90 6.84 -22.75 -7.27
CA ASP A 90 5.54 -23.03 -6.66
C ASP A 90 4.69 -21.76 -6.48
N ILE A 91 5.22 -20.62 -6.93
CA ILE A 91 4.57 -19.32 -6.88
C ILE A 91 3.89 -19.07 -8.21
N THR A 92 2.56 -19.06 -8.20
CA THR A 92 1.79 -18.53 -9.32
C THR A 92 2.10 -17.04 -9.47
N THR A 93 2.71 -16.67 -10.60
CA THR A 93 3.03 -15.28 -10.92
C THR A 93 2.04 -14.65 -11.89
N TYR A 94 1.91 -13.34 -11.79
CA TYR A 94 1.25 -12.50 -12.78
C TYR A 94 2.29 -12.05 -13.80
N ASN A 95 2.13 -12.49 -15.05
CA ASN A 95 3.10 -12.25 -16.11
C ASN A 95 2.77 -10.97 -16.88
N CYS A 96 3.79 -10.21 -17.25
CA CYS A 96 3.63 -9.13 -18.20
C CYS A 96 3.49 -9.69 -19.62
N SER A 97 2.58 -9.13 -20.41
CA SER A 97 2.38 -9.49 -21.81
C SER A 97 3.41 -8.86 -22.76
N PHE A 98 4.15 -7.84 -22.32
CA PHE A 98 5.06 -7.06 -23.16
C PHE A 98 6.54 -7.33 -22.89
N CYS A 99 6.88 -7.98 -21.77
CA CYS A 99 8.27 -8.29 -21.44
C CYS A 99 8.37 -9.49 -20.48
N PRO A 100 9.58 -10.02 -20.20
CA PRO A 100 9.77 -11.18 -19.31
C PRO A 100 9.44 -10.94 -17.82
N TYR A 101 8.96 -9.76 -17.44
CA TYR A 101 8.68 -9.42 -16.04
C TYR A 101 7.54 -10.25 -15.45
N LYS A 102 7.75 -10.76 -14.24
CA LYS A 102 6.79 -11.54 -13.46
C LYS A 102 6.60 -10.92 -12.07
N ALA A 103 5.36 -10.77 -11.63
CA ALA A 103 5.03 -10.26 -10.30
C ALA A 103 4.36 -11.33 -9.44
N LYS A 104 4.74 -11.40 -8.16
CA LYS A 104 4.05 -12.25 -7.17
C LYS A 104 2.66 -11.74 -6.77
N GLN A 105 2.34 -10.47 -7.08
CA GLN A 105 1.07 -9.83 -6.75
C GLN A 105 0.51 -9.04 -7.93
N LYS A 106 -0.80 -9.06 -8.10
CA LYS A 106 -1.50 -8.36 -9.19
C LYS A 106 -1.24 -6.86 -9.19
N CYS A 107 -1.24 -6.21 -8.02
CA CYS A 107 -0.99 -4.78 -7.91
C CYS A 107 0.40 -4.36 -8.41
N HIS A 108 1.41 -5.21 -8.22
CA HIS A 108 2.76 -4.97 -8.74
C HIS A 108 2.78 -5.11 -10.26
N LEU A 109 2.09 -6.09 -10.84
CA LEU A 109 1.92 -6.16 -12.29
C LEU A 109 1.20 -4.92 -12.81
N THR A 110 0.07 -4.51 -12.23
CA THR A 110 -0.66 -3.30 -12.63
C THR A 110 0.24 -2.06 -12.60
N SER A 111 1.04 -1.90 -11.54
CA SER A 111 2.00 -0.80 -11.46
C SER A 111 3.15 -0.92 -12.46
N HIS A 112 3.56 -2.14 -12.81
CA HIS A 112 4.57 -2.40 -13.83
C HIS A 112 4.04 -2.04 -15.23
N MET A 113 2.78 -2.37 -15.55
CA MET A 113 2.18 -2.05 -16.86
C MET A 113 2.23 -0.55 -17.22
N LEU A 114 2.38 0.33 -16.23
CA LEU A 114 2.57 1.77 -16.45
C LEU A 114 3.88 2.12 -17.18
N ILE A 115 4.85 1.20 -17.29
CA ILE A 115 6.08 1.43 -18.05
C ILE A 115 5.89 1.18 -19.55
N HIS A 116 4.91 0.36 -19.92
CA HIS A 116 4.62 -0.04 -21.30
C HIS A 116 3.61 0.88 -21.98
N LYS A 117 2.93 1.73 -21.21
CA LYS A 117 2.08 2.78 -21.75
C LYS A 117 2.94 3.93 -22.27
N ASP A 118 2.52 4.54 -23.38
CA ASP A 118 3.13 5.78 -23.86
C ASP A 118 3.08 6.84 -22.73
N ALA A 119 4.17 7.60 -22.60
CA ALA A 119 4.27 8.71 -21.67
C ALA A 119 3.20 9.79 -21.94
N SER A 120 2.72 9.90 -23.19
CA SER A 120 1.64 10.79 -23.61
C SER A 120 0.26 10.36 -23.07
N GLU A 121 -0.01 9.05 -23.01
CA GLU A 121 -1.27 8.45 -22.53
C GLU A 121 -1.28 8.16 -21.03
N LEU A 122 -0.13 8.29 -20.38
CA LEU A 122 -0.04 8.08 -18.95
C LEU A 122 -0.70 9.27 -18.22
N MET A 123 -1.80 9.01 -17.52
CA MET A 123 -2.28 9.91 -16.47
C MET A 123 -1.16 10.07 -15.43
N THR A 124 -0.35 11.11 -15.60
CA THR A 124 0.72 11.47 -14.69
C THR A 124 0.16 12.35 -13.58
N TYR A 125 0.73 12.20 -12.40
CA TYR A 125 0.52 13.17 -11.34
C TYR A 125 1.40 14.38 -11.64
N GLN A 126 0.78 15.47 -12.10
CA GLN A 126 1.47 16.70 -12.43
C GLN A 126 1.55 17.63 -11.23
N CYS A 127 2.74 18.16 -10.97
CA CYS A 127 2.90 19.23 -9.99
C CYS A 127 2.32 20.52 -10.56
N THR A 128 1.56 21.24 -9.74
CA THR A 128 1.03 22.56 -10.09
C THR A 128 2.05 23.68 -9.83
N LEU A 129 3.11 23.39 -9.08
CA LEU A 129 4.13 24.36 -8.67
C LEU A 129 5.41 24.30 -9.53
N CYS A 130 5.59 23.24 -10.33
CA CYS A 130 6.72 23.11 -11.25
C CYS A 130 6.42 22.11 -12.37
N ALA A 131 7.33 21.95 -13.33
CA ALA A 131 7.15 21.06 -14.48
C ALA A 131 7.25 19.55 -14.17
N TYR A 132 7.39 19.14 -12.90
CA TYR A 132 7.57 17.73 -12.53
C TYR A 132 6.30 16.91 -12.75
N LYS A 133 6.48 15.74 -13.37
CA LYS A 133 5.43 14.73 -13.60
C LYS A 133 5.84 13.39 -13.01
N ALA A 134 4.93 12.75 -12.26
CA ALA A 134 5.19 11.46 -11.65
C ALA A 134 4.27 10.37 -12.24
N LYS A 135 4.86 9.21 -12.59
CA LYS A 135 4.10 8.02 -13.02
C LYS A 135 3.36 7.30 -11.89
N ARG A 136 3.69 7.61 -10.63
CA ARG A 136 3.14 6.98 -9.42
C ARG A 136 2.78 8.03 -8.37
N LYS A 137 1.63 7.84 -7.71
CA LYS A 137 1.16 8.73 -6.63
C LYS A 137 2.19 8.89 -5.51
N SER A 138 2.85 7.79 -5.12
CA SER A 138 3.87 7.82 -4.06
C SER A 138 5.04 8.75 -4.38
N ASN A 139 5.46 8.79 -5.65
CA ASN A 139 6.55 9.64 -6.11
C ASN A 139 6.09 11.09 -6.13
N PHE A 140 4.86 11.35 -6.57
CA PHE A 140 4.24 12.68 -6.51
C PHE A 140 4.14 13.21 -5.08
N THR A 141 3.57 12.44 -4.15
CA THR A 141 3.48 12.84 -2.74
C THR A 141 4.86 13.10 -2.13
N SER A 142 5.85 12.28 -2.48
CA SER A 142 7.24 12.48 -2.04
C SER A 142 7.85 13.76 -2.65
N HIS A 143 7.56 14.03 -3.91
CA HIS A 143 7.99 15.24 -4.61
C HIS A 143 7.38 16.48 -3.97
N MET A 144 6.10 16.49 -3.61
CA MET A 144 5.45 17.67 -2.99
C MET A 144 6.12 18.13 -1.69
N LEU A 145 6.90 17.28 -1.02
CA LEU A 145 7.70 17.69 0.13
C LEU A 145 8.84 18.66 -0.20
N ILE A 146 9.20 18.87 -1.47
CA ILE A 146 10.19 19.90 -1.85
C ILE A 146 9.60 21.29 -1.88
N HIS A 147 8.28 21.40 -2.04
CA HIS A 147 7.55 22.67 -2.12
C HIS A 147 6.97 23.10 -0.78
N LYS A 148 7.14 22.27 0.27
CA LYS A 148 6.77 22.63 1.63
C LYS A 148 7.89 23.45 2.27
N ASP A 149 7.50 24.40 3.10
CA ASP A 149 8.44 25.08 3.98
C ASP A 149 9.16 24.06 4.89
N ALA A 150 10.44 24.30 5.17
CA ALA A 150 11.24 23.41 5.98
C ALA A 150 10.66 23.21 7.40
N SER A 151 9.92 24.18 7.92
CA SER A 151 9.23 24.12 9.21
C SER A 151 8.04 23.15 9.21
N GLU A 152 7.37 22.94 8.08
CA GLU A 152 6.26 22.00 7.94
C GLU A 152 6.72 20.55 7.72
N ILE A 153 7.99 20.35 7.40
CA ILE A 153 8.54 19.02 7.11
C ILE A 153 8.91 18.36 8.42
N ILE A 154 8.23 17.26 8.74
CA ILE A 154 8.60 16.40 9.85
C ILE A 154 9.99 15.78 9.58
N ILE A 155 10.98 16.22 10.35
CA ILE A 155 12.33 15.67 10.31
C ILE A 155 12.45 14.54 11.34
N PHE A 156 12.78 13.35 10.85
CA PHE A 156 13.09 12.19 11.67
C PHE A 156 14.56 12.26 12.10
N ARG A 157 14.79 12.24 13.43
CA ARG A 157 16.13 12.29 14.03
C ARG A 157 16.52 10.91 14.58
N CYS A 158 17.80 10.56 14.47
CA CYS A 158 18.35 9.42 15.18
C CYS A 158 18.51 9.77 16.67
N ALA A 159 18.21 8.82 17.55
CA ALA A 159 18.42 8.97 18.99
C ALA A 159 19.88 8.76 19.40
N HIS A 160 20.70 8.13 18.56
CA HIS A 160 22.07 7.71 18.90
C HIS A 160 23.16 8.55 18.22
N CYS A 161 22.81 9.40 17.26
CA CYS A 161 23.77 10.30 16.61
C CYS A 161 23.07 11.51 15.94
N SER A 162 23.85 12.38 15.31
CA SER A 162 23.38 13.59 14.64
C SER A 162 22.63 13.37 13.31
N PHE A 163 22.41 12.12 12.89
CA PHE A 163 21.74 11.81 11.64
C PHE A 163 20.26 12.27 11.65
N LYS A 164 19.87 12.98 10.60
CA LYS A 164 18.50 13.49 10.39
C LYS A 164 18.04 13.26 8.96
N THR A 165 16.76 13.02 8.77
CA THR A 165 16.19 12.79 7.44
C THR A 165 14.70 13.11 7.38
N LYS A 166 14.21 13.58 6.23
CA LYS A 166 12.77 13.71 5.96
C LYS A 166 12.07 12.37 5.66
N TRP A 167 12.83 11.28 5.56
CA TRP A 167 12.31 9.96 5.16
C TRP A 167 12.38 8.94 6.30
N LYS A 168 11.23 8.52 6.84
CA LYS A 168 11.14 7.48 7.90
C LYS A 168 11.87 6.18 7.55
N LYS A 169 11.82 5.75 6.28
CA LYS A 169 12.54 4.56 5.80
C LYS A 169 14.07 4.70 5.91
N SER A 170 14.58 5.90 5.67
CA SER A 170 16.01 6.19 5.76
C SER A 170 16.46 6.17 7.21
N LEU A 171 15.66 6.72 8.14
CA LEU A 171 15.93 6.60 9.57
C LEU A 171 15.93 5.13 10.02
N ARG A 172 14.93 4.33 9.64
CA ARG A 172 14.87 2.90 10.02
C ARG A 172 16.08 2.12 9.50
N ARG A 173 16.54 2.40 8.29
CA ARG A 173 17.77 1.80 7.75
C ARG A 173 19.00 2.25 8.52
N HIS A 174 19.10 3.56 8.80
CA HIS A 174 20.19 4.11 9.57
C HIS A 174 20.26 3.50 10.97
N VAL A 175 19.16 3.37 11.72
CA VAL A 175 19.20 2.83 13.09
C VAL A 175 19.77 1.39 13.17
N ARG A 176 19.76 0.62 12.07
CA ARG A 176 20.40 -0.70 12.05
C ARG A 176 21.92 -0.64 12.23
N ILE A 177 22.58 0.41 11.74
CA ILE A 177 24.04 0.56 11.92
C ILE A 177 24.46 0.67 13.39
N HIS A 178 23.54 1.11 14.28
CA HIS A 178 23.79 1.17 15.72
C HIS A 178 23.48 -0.15 16.43
N LYS A 179 22.73 -1.05 15.80
CA LYS A 179 22.43 -2.39 16.35
C LYS A 179 23.49 -3.42 15.96
N ASP A 180 24.13 -3.23 14.82
CA ASP A 180 25.17 -4.12 14.30
C ASP A 180 26.57 -3.74 14.83
N ALA A 181 26.69 -2.65 15.60
CA ALA A 181 27.92 -2.15 16.21
C ALA A 181 28.01 -2.45 17.72
N SER A 182 27.31 -3.49 18.20
CA SER A 182 27.25 -3.92 19.60
C SER A 182 27.44 -5.43 19.71
#